data_AF-A0A9P7EL13-F1
#
_entry.id   AF-A0A9P7EL13-F1
#
_cell.length_a   1.000
_cell.length_b   1.000
_cell.length_c   1.000
_cell.angle_alpha   90.00
_cell.angle_beta   90.00
_cell.angle_gamma   90.00
#
_symmetry.space_group_name_H-M   'P 1'
#
loop_
_entity.id
_entity.type
_entity.pdbx_description
1 polymer ?
#
loop_
_entity_poly.entity_id
_entity_poly.type
_entity_poly.pdbx_seq_one_letter_code
_entity_poly.pdbx_strand_id
1 'polypeptide(L)'
;MAELLEESKIGLWTEGNYGHVTWASKVSWLALGMGDTAGHLIEYVVKGIPNLLKDYLKCKYEDWDEFTNDVQSIPSVKLKRGCKELDKEHTRDADIARLKAQSTQWLSTLTY
;
A
#
# COMPACT_ATOMS: atom_id res chain seq x y z
N MET A 1 14.54 -10.29 -0.60
CA MET A 1 13.57 -9.45 -1.33
C MET A 1 12.49 -9.06 -0.35
N ALA A 2 12.37 -7.78 0.00
CA ALA A 2 11.29 -7.31 0.88
C ALA A 2 9.97 -7.38 0.09
N GLU A 3 8.97 -8.10 0.62
CA GLU A 3 7.63 -8.13 0.01
C GLU A 3 7.06 -6.69 0.04
N LEU A 4 6.94 -6.09 -1.14
CA LEU A 4 6.27 -4.81 -1.29
C LEU A 4 4.78 -5.02 -1.00
N LEU A 5 4.18 -4.22 -0.12
CA LEU A 5 2.74 -4.27 0.11
C LEU A 5 2.03 -3.75 -1.13
N GLU A 6 1.37 -4.63 -1.87
CA GLU A 6 0.48 -4.21 -2.94
C GLU A 6 -0.74 -3.51 -2.36
N GLU A 7 -1.05 -2.32 -2.89
CA GLU A 7 -2.18 -1.50 -2.47
C GLU A 7 -3.51 -2.25 -2.57
N SER A 8 -3.63 -3.14 -3.56
CA SER A 8 -4.76 -4.01 -3.80
C SER A 8 -5.04 -4.99 -2.65
N LYS A 9 -4.06 -5.29 -1.79
CA LYS A 9 -4.19 -6.21 -0.65
C LYS A 9 -4.49 -5.51 0.67
N ILE A 10 -4.49 -4.17 0.68
CA ILE A 10 -4.84 -3.38 1.87
C ILE A 10 -6.34 -3.52 2.15
N GLY A 11 -6.72 -3.68 3.43
CA GLY A 11 -8.12 -3.84 3.82
C GLY A 11 -8.83 -5.13 3.35
N LEU A 12 -8.18 -5.96 2.52
CA LEU A 12 -8.65 -7.30 2.17
C LEU A 12 -8.35 -8.29 3.29
N TRP A 13 -9.37 -9.07 3.65
CA TRP A 13 -9.19 -10.21 4.54
C TRP A 13 -8.62 -11.36 3.73
N THR A 14 -7.41 -11.81 4.08
CA THR A 14 -6.71 -12.89 3.40
C THR A 14 -6.69 -14.13 4.30
N GLU A 15 -5.53 -14.74 4.52
CA GLU A 15 -5.30 -15.99 5.27
C GLU A 15 -5.51 -15.80 6.78
N GLY A 16 -6.73 -15.46 7.19
CA GLY A 16 -7.11 -15.30 8.61
C GLY A 16 -6.77 -13.95 9.23
N ASN A 17 -6.21 -13.00 8.47
CA ASN A 17 -5.98 -11.62 8.91
C ASN A 17 -6.09 -10.65 7.71
N TYR A 18 -6.05 -9.35 7.95
CA TYR A 18 -5.98 -8.38 6.87
C TYR A 18 -4.59 -8.34 6.23
N GLY A 19 -4.53 -8.20 4.90
CA GLY A 19 -3.26 -8.26 4.15
C GLY A 19 -2.18 -7.28 4.64
N HIS A 20 -2.58 -6.08 5.08
CA HIS A 20 -1.67 -5.09 5.67
C HIS A 20 -1.12 -5.51 7.03
N VAL A 21 -1.89 -6.24 7.83
CA VAL A 21 -1.45 -6.78 9.12
C VAL A 21 -0.47 -7.93 8.91
N THR A 22 -0.81 -8.88 8.02
CA THR A 22 0.11 -9.97 7.65
C THR A 22 1.42 -9.44 7.10
N TRP A 23 1.37 -8.41 6.25
CA TRP A 23 2.56 -7.75 5.74
C TRP A 23 3.40 -7.10 6.85
N ALA A 24 2.78 -6.34 7.76
CA ALA A 24 3.50 -5.70 8.86
C ALA A 24 4.18 -6.73 9.76
N SER A 25 3.51 -7.84 10.07
CA SER A 25 4.11 -8.95 10.83
C SER A 25 5.30 -9.58 10.10
N LYS A 26 5.21 -9.80 8.78
CA LYS A 26 6.33 -10.33 7.99
C LYS A 26 7.52 -9.37 7.93
N VAL A 27 7.26 -8.08 7.74
CA VAL A 27 8.31 -7.05 7.67
C VAL A 27 9.02 -6.91 9.01
N SER A 28 8.26 -6.86 10.10
CA SER A 28 8.81 -6.88 11.47
C SER A 28 9.67 -8.13 11.69
N TRP A 29 9.17 -9.32 11.35
CA TRP A 29 9.91 -10.56 11.52
C TRP A 29 11.22 -10.59 10.72
N LEU A 30 11.21 -10.10 9.48
CA LEU A 30 12.42 -9.99 8.65
C LEU A 30 13.43 -9.00 9.23
N ALA A 31 12.98 -7.84 9.70
CA ALA A 31 13.85 -6.84 10.29
C ALA A 31 14.48 -7.34 11.61
N LEU A 32 13.69 -7.98 12.47
CA LEU A 32 14.18 -8.63 13.68
C LEU A 32 15.16 -9.77 13.36
N GLY A 33 14.89 -10.56 12.31
CA GLY A 33 15.80 -11.59 11.81
C GLY A 33 17.13 -11.04 11.28
N MET A 34 17.16 -9.80 10.81
CA MET A 34 18.39 -9.08 10.43
C MET A 34 19.09 -8.40 11.63
N GLY A 35 18.54 -8.52 12.84
CA GLY A 35 19.08 -7.90 14.05
C GLY A 35 18.67 -6.44 14.26
N ASP A 36 17.72 -5.92 13.49
CA ASP A 36 17.20 -4.56 13.65
C ASP A 36 16.14 -4.47 14.75
N THR A 37 16.53 -4.75 15.99
CA THR A 37 15.64 -4.65 17.16
C THR A 37 15.39 -3.20 17.58
N ALA A 38 16.22 -2.26 17.13
CA ALA A 38 16.13 -0.83 17.44
C ALA A 38 15.22 -0.05 16.48
N GLY A 39 14.58 -0.73 15.51
CA GLY A 39 13.60 -0.12 14.63
C GLY A 39 14.18 0.85 13.60
N HIS A 40 15.47 0.76 13.27
CA HIS A 40 16.10 1.69 12.33
C HIS A 40 15.55 1.57 10.91
N LEU A 41 15.05 0.39 10.53
CA LEU A 41 14.45 0.17 9.21
C LEU A 41 12.96 0.57 9.17
N ILE A 42 12.33 0.89 10.30
CA ILE A 42 10.91 1.26 10.34
C ILE A 42 10.67 2.53 9.53
N GLU A 43 11.56 3.54 9.61
CA GLU A 43 11.41 4.77 8.85
C GLU A 43 11.43 4.51 7.33
N TYR A 44 12.27 3.59 6.88
CA TYR A 44 12.34 3.19 5.47
C TYR A 44 11.08 2.45 5.03
N VAL A 45 10.58 1.56 5.89
CA VAL A 45 9.32 0.85 5.66
C VAL A 45 8.17 1.83 5.55
N VAL A 46 8.00 2.73 6.54
CA VAL A 46 6.96 3.76 6.58
C VAL A 46 6.99 4.64 5.33
N LYS A 47 8.19 5.02 4.83
CA LYS A 47 8.32 5.76 3.58
C LYS A 47 7.84 4.98 2.35
N GLY A 48 8.02 3.67 2.32
CA GLY A 48 7.58 2.79 1.23
C GLY A 48 6.11 2.38 1.29
N ILE A 49 5.39 2.70 2.36
CA ILE A 49 3.98 2.30 2.51
C ILE A 49 3.10 3.14 1.58
N PRO A 50 2.07 2.51 0.97
CA PRO A 50 0.95 3.17 0.33
C PRO A 50 0.36 4.32 1.17
N ASN A 51 0.04 5.42 0.50
CA ASN A 51 -0.50 6.63 1.16
C ASN A 51 -1.78 6.32 1.96
N LEU A 52 -2.57 5.37 1.47
CA LEU A 52 -3.79 4.90 2.12
C LEU A 52 -3.57 4.42 3.56
N LEU A 53 -2.41 3.81 3.86
CA LEU A 53 -2.04 3.39 5.20
C LEU A 53 -1.24 4.47 5.94
N LYS A 54 -0.41 5.26 5.23
CA LYS A 54 0.35 6.36 5.84
C LYS A 54 -0.53 7.37 6.57
N ASP A 55 -1.72 7.66 6.04
CA ASP A 55 -2.65 8.61 6.67
C ASP A 55 -3.13 8.16 8.06
N TYR A 56 -2.98 6.87 8.38
CA TYR A 56 -3.38 6.29 9.66
C TYR A 56 -2.20 5.89 10.55
N LEU A 57 -0.98 5.96 10.05
CA LEU A 57 0.23 5.56 10.77
C LEU A 57 0.96 6.79 11.31
N LYS A 58 1.62 6.64 12.46
CA LYS A 58 2.52 7.66 13.01
C LYS A 58 3.71 7.91 12.07
N CYS A 59 4.23 9.12 12.13
CA CYS A 59 5.43 9.51 11.38
C CYS A 59 6.71 8.80 11.87
N LYS A 60 6.72 8.33 13.12
CA LYS A 60 7.85 7.62 13.75
C LYS A 60 7.34 6.58 14.74
N TYR A 61 8.07 5.50 14.84
CA TYR A 61 7.88 4.41 15.81
C TYR A 61 9.21 4.12 16.48
N GLU A 62 9.19 3.79 17.76
CA GLU A 62 10.40 3.48 18.53
C GLU A 62 10.82 2.01 18.37
N ASP A 63 9.85 1.12 18.14
CA ASP A 63 10.08 -0.30 17.94
C ASP A 63 9.06 -0.93 16.97
N TRP A 64 9.34 -2.18 16.58
CA TRP A 64 8.50 -2.92 15.64
C TRP A 64 7.17 -3.39 16.23
N ASP A 65 7.07 -3.51 17.55
CA ASP A 65 5.84 -3.91 18.24
C ASP A 65 4.82 -2.78 18.19
N GLU A 66 5.27 -1.55 18.45
CA GLU A 66 4.47 -0.33 18.30
C GLU A 66 3.97 -0.19 16.85
N PHE A 67 4.86 -0.37 15.87
CA PHE A 67 4.48 -0.32 14.45
C PHE A 67 3.41 -1.36 14.09
N THR A 68 3.61 -2.62 14.48
CA THR A 68 2.68 -3.70 14.13
C THR A 68 1.34 -3.56 14.85
N ASN A 69 1.33 -3.13 16.12
CA ASN A 69 0.11 -2.82 16.86
C ASN A 69 -0.68 -1.67 16.22
N ASP A 70 -0.01 -0.59 15.81
CA ASP A 70 -0.69 0.55 15.19
C ASP A 70 -1.31 0.13 13.85
N VAL A 71 -0.58 -0.65 13.02
CA VAL A 71 -1.10 -1.23 11.77
C VAL A 71 -2.31 -2.13 12.04
N GLN A 72 -2.29 -2.95 13.08
CA GLN A 72 -3.40 -3.82 13.46
C GLN A 72 -4.61 -3.03 14.00
N SER A 73 -4.37 -1.87 14.62
CA SER A 73 -5.43 -1.01 15.15
C SER A 73 -6.23 -0.29 14.06
N ILE A 74 -5.72 -0.25 12.82
CA ILE A 74 -6.36 0.49 11.73
C ILE A 74 -7.74 -0.10 11.43
N PRO A 75 -8.83 0.69 11.50
CA PRO A 75 -10.16 0.19 11.23
C PRO A 75 -10.29 -0.28 9.78
N SER A 76 -10.52 -1.57 9.61
CA SER A 76 -10.67 -2.19 8.29
C SER A 76 -11.81 -1.61 7.45
N VAL A 77 -12.85 -1.06 8.11
CA VAL A 77 -13.97 -0.38 7.46
C VAL A 77 -13.51 0.90 6.73
N LYS A 78 -12.53 1.62 7.29
CA LYS A 78 -11.95 2.82 6.65
C LYS A 78 -11.05 2.43 5.48
N LEU A 79 -10.22 1.40 5.66
CA LEU A 79 -9.36 0.88 4.59
C LEU A 79 -10.16 0.34 3.40
N LYS A 80 -11.24 -0.40 3.64
CA LYS A 80 -12.14 -0.88 2.56
C LYS A 80 -12.80 0.26 1.79
N ARG A 81 -13.10 1.38 2.44
CA ARG A 81 -13.65 2.57 1.78
C ARG A 81 -12.61 3.21 0.87
N GLY A 82 -11.41 3.47 1.40
CA GLY A 82 -10.34 4.07 0.61
C GLY A 82 -9.84 3.17 -0.53
N CYS A 83 -9.78 1.85 -0.35
CA CYS A 83 -9.51 0.92 -1.47
C CYS A 83 -10.59 0.99 -2.55
N LYS A 84 -11.87 1.09 -2.19
CA LYS A 84 -12.95 1.26 -3.19
C LYS A 84 -12.88 2.59 -3.93
N GLU A 85 -12.39 3.64 -3.28
CA GLU A 85 -12.19 4.94 -3.92
C GLU A 85 -10.98 4.92 -4.86
N LEU A 86 -9.88 4.30 -4.43
CA LEU A 86 -8.70 4.08 -5.28
C LEU A 86 -8.99 3.19 -6.48
N ASP A 87 -9.75 2.10 -6.33
CA ASP A 87 -10.15 1.26 -7.47
C ASP A 87 -10.93 2.09 -8.51
N LYS A 88 -11.83 2.96 -8.07
CA LYS A 88 -12.58 3.86 -8.97
C LYS A 88 -11.66 4.86 -9.66
N GLU A 89 -10.66 5.37 -8.95
CA GLU A 89 -9.68 6.30 -9.50
C GLU A 89 -8.77 5.60 -10.53
N HIS A 90 -8.26 4.40 -10.23
CA HIS A 90 -7.51 3.58 -11.17
C HIS A 90 -8.31 3.21 -12.41
N THR A 91 -9.60 2.87 -12.25
CA THR A 91 -10.47 2.58 -13.40
C THR A 91 -10.64 3.81 -14.28
N ARG A 92 -10.86 4.99 -13.66
CA ARG A 92 -10.90 6.27 -14.37
C ARG A 92 -9.59 6.57 -15.10
N ASP A 93 -8.45 6.40 -14.44
CA ASP A 93 -7.14 6.69 -15.04
C ASP A 93 -6.81 5.73 -16.17
N ALA A 94 -7.19 4.46 -16.04
CA ALA A 94 -7.09 3.47 -17.12
C ALA A 94 -7.98 3.86 -18.32
N ASP A 95 -9.21 4.32 -18.07
CA ASP A 95 -10.10 4.80 -19.12
C ASP A 95 -9.56 6.08 -19.79
N ILE A 96 -9.00 7.02 -19.02
CA ILE A 96 -8.35 8.22 -19.55
C ILE A 96 -7.12 7.85 -20.38
N ALA A 97 -6.29 6.92 -19.91
CA ALA A 97 -5.13 6.44 -20.65
C ALA A 97 -5.55 5.78 -21.96
N ARG A 98 -6.62 4.98 -21.94
CA ARG A 98 -7.21 4.36 -23.13
C ARG A 98 -7.75 5.40 -24.11
N LEU A 99 -8.43 6.43 -23.63
CA LEU A 99 -8.94 7.53 -24.45
C LEU A 99 -7.80 8.34 -25.07
N LYS A 100 -6.73 8.63 -24.31
CA LYS A 100 -5.53 9.29 -24.83
C LYS A 100 -4.87 8.45 -25.93
N ALA A 101 -4.68 7.16 -25.69
CA ALA A 101 -4.08 6.24 -26.67
C ALA A 101 -4.90 6.17 -27.97
N GLN A 102 -6.23 6.09 -27.88
CA GLN A 102 -7.10 6.18 -29.05
C GLN A 102 -6.98 7.53 -29.75
N SER A 103 -7.02 8.65 -29.03
CA SER A 103 -6.87 9.98 -29.64
C SER A 103 -5.55 10.13 -30.39
N THR A 104 -4.44 9.64 -29.83
CA THR A 104 -3.12 9.66 -30.49
C THR A 104 -3.11 8.80 -31.75
N GLN A 105 -3.73 7.62 -31.70
CA GLN A 105 -3.87 6.74 -32.85
C GLN A 105 -4.68 7.40 -33.98
N TRP A 106 -5.80 8.05 -33.66
CA TRP A 106 -6.65 8.73 -34.64
C TRP A 106 -5.94 9.91 -35.31
N LEU A 107 -5.18 10.69 -34.54
CA LEU A 107 -4.39 11.80 -35.06
C LEU A 107 -3.30 11.31 -36.02
N SER A 108 -2.65 10.17 -35.73
CA SER A 108 -1.62 9.60 -36.60
C SER A 108 -2.16 9.08 -37.94
N THR A 109 -3.42 8.65 -38.00
CA THR A 109 -4.08 8.19 -39.23
C THR A 109 -4.62 9.32 -40.12
N LEU A 110 -4.79 10.53 -39.59
CA LEU A 110 -5.29 11.70 -40.35
C LEU A 110 -4.16 12.54 -40.97
N THR A 111 -2.91 12.30 -40.59
CA THR A 111 -1.71 13.01 -41.08
C THR A 111 -0.99 12.31 -42.24
N TYR A 112 -1.65 11.37 -42.94
CA TYR A 112 -1.12 10.70 -44.14
C TYR A 112 -1.93 11.08 -45.39
#